data_AF-A0AAN9D2S5-F1
#
_entry.id   AF-A0AAN9D2S5-F1
#
_cell.length_a   1.000
_cell.length_b   1.000
_cell.length_c   1.000
_cell.angle_alpha   90.00
_cell.angle_beta   90.00
_cell.angle_gamma   90.00
#
_symmetry.space_group_name_H-M   'P 1'
#
loop_
_entity.id
_entity.type
_entity.pdbx_description
1 polymer ?
#
loop_
_entity_poly.entity_id
_entity_poly.type
_entity_poly.pdbx_seq_one_letter_code
_entity_poly.pdbx_strand_id
1 'polypeptide(L)'
;MTGHSEEEITSLSVKEGREKRVSFPPDEEMVSDFVESRVRLQEADSLSLTDIILAYKQSCEKHQVKPNTKALDQLKQITCVTDRARCFDLSGERLDYCSCESLEEILKSVQFDFISLQGAELEENVSI
;
A
#
# COMPACT_ATOMS: atom_id res chain seq x y z
N MET A 1 -17.09 -53.38 28.44
CA MET A 1 -16.01 -54.37 28.28
C MET A 1 -15.87 -54.67 26.81
N THR A 2 -14.63 -54.57 26.29
CA THR A 2 -14.06 -55.34 25.16
C THR A 2 -14.97 -55.52 23.92
N GLY A 3 -14.67 -54.88 22.80
CA GLY A 3 -13.53 -55.20 21.95
C GLY A 3 -14.05 -55.65 20.57
N HIS A 4 -13.14 -55.98 19.66
CA HIS A 4 -13.31 -56.32 18.23
C HIS A 4 -13.24 -55.14 17.27
N SER A 5 -12.56 -55.21 16.14
CA SER A 5 -11.39 -55.96 15.63
C SER A 5 -11.34 -55.56 14.16
N GLU A 6 -10.14 -55.50 13.60
CA GLU A 6 -9.89 -55.13 12.21
C GLU A 6 -10.62 -56.06 11.22
N GLU A 7 -11.14 -55.50 10.14
CA GLU A 7 -11.25 -56.25 8.88
C GLU A 7 -11.05 -55.34 7.66
N GLU A 8 -10.01 -55.75 6.95
CA GLU A 8 -9.48 -55.33 5.67
C GLU A 8 -10.54 -55.54 4.56
N ILE A 9 -10.80 -54.52 3.74
CA ILE A 9 -11.61 -54.66 2.51
C ILE A 9 -10.83 -54.07 1.34
N THR A 10 -10.00 -54.94 0.78
CA THR A 10 -9.83 -55.19 -0.65
C THR A 10 -9.77 -54.00 -1.60
N SER A 11 -8.55 -53.75 -2.03
CA SER A 11 -8.16 -53.08 -3.27
C SER A 11 -8.90 -53.62 -4.50
N LEU A 12 -9.79 -52.82 -5.10
CA LEU A 12 -10.26 -53.02 -6.47
C LEU A 12 -10.12 -51.70 -7.24
N SER A 13 -9.04 -51.64 -8.02
CA SER A 13 -8.72 -50.60 -9.00
C SER A 13 -9.74 -50.61 -10.14
N VAL A 14 -10.54 -49.55 -10.28
CA VAL A 14 -11.35 -49.31 -11.48
C VAL A 14 -11.38 -47.81 -11.81
N LYS A 15 -10.71 -47.51 -12.93
CA LYS A 15 -10.93 -46.42 -13.90
C LYS A 15 -10.49 -45.00 -13.54
N GLU A 16 -9.31 -44.73 -14.08
CA GLU A 16 -8.73 -43.46 -14.50
C GLU A 16 -9.73 -42.47 -15.12
N GLY A 17 -10.43 -41.73 -14.26
CA GLY A 17 -10.74 -40.33 -14.50
C GLY A 17 -9.96 -39.56 -13.44
N ARG A 18 -8.94 -38.79 -13.85
CA ARG A 18 -8.28 -37.86 -12.93
C ARG A 18 -9.27 -36.76 -12.55
N GLU A 19 -10.18 -37.06 -11.63
CA GLU A 19 -10.96 -36.07 -10.92
C GLU A 19 -9.95 -35.19 -10.20
N LYS A 20 -9.74 -33.97 -10.71
CA LYS A 20 -8.88 -32.98 -10.08
C LYS A 20 -9.55 -32.55 -8.78
N ARG A 21 -9.37 -33.34 -7.72
CA ARG A 21 -9.89 -33.03 -6.40
C ARG A 21 -8.97 -31.99 -5.78
N VAL A 22 -9.55 -30.84 -5.44
CA VAL A 22 -8.87 -29.76 -4.72
C VAL A 22 -8.83 -30.18 -3.25
N SER A 23 -7.64 -30.45 -2.73
CA SER A 23 -7.42 -30.59 -1.30
C SER A 23 -6.84 -29.29 -0.79
N PHE A 24 -7.55 -28.62 0.10
CA PHE A 24 -7.00 -27.47 0.81
C PHE A 24 -6.13 -28.00 1.97
N PRO A 25 -4.99 -27.36 2.25
CA PRO A 25 -4.26 -27.61 3.48
C PRO A 25 -5.14 -27.24 4.69
N PRO A 26 -4.85 -27.78 5.89
CA PRO A 26 -5.52 -27.37 7.13
C PRO A 26 -5.42 -25.86 7.33
N ASP A 27 -6.46 -25.24 7.89
CA ASP A 27 -6.55 -23.79 8.10
C ASP A 27 -5.36 -23.23 8.90
N GLU A 28 -4.75 -24.04 9.77
CA GLU A 28 -3.56 -23.64 10.55
C GLU A 28 -2.28 -23.54 9.70
N GLU A 29 -2.25 -24.16 8.52
CA GLU A 29 -1.16 -24.12 7.54
C GLU A 29 -1.49 -23.18 6.36
N MET A 30 -2.69 -22.59 6.36
CA MET A 30 -3.06 -21.55 5.41
C MET A 30 -2.25 -20.30 5.70
N VAL A 31 -1.39 -19.97 4.75
CA VAL A 31 -0.44 -18.84 4.74
C VAL A 31 -1.08 -17.56 5.32
N SER A 32 -0.69 -17.20 6.55
CA SER A 32 -1.07 -15.94 7.20
C SER A 32 -0.05 -14.82 6.93
N ASP A 33 0.78 -14.98 5.90
CA ASP A 33 1.93 -14.12 5.61
C ASP A 33 1.53 -12.77 4.99
N PHE A 34 0.23 -12.55 4.76
CA PHE A 34 -0.28 -11.28 4.23
C PHE A 34 -0.21 -10.13 5.26
N VAL A 35 0.06 -10.43 6.53
CA VAL A 35 -0.08 -9.48 7.66
C VAL A 35 1.23 -8.80 8.08
N GLU A 36 2.34 -8.96 7.34
CA GLU A 36 3.63 -8.38 7.78
C GLU A 36 4.17 -7.21 6.93
N SER A 37 3.51 -6.83 5.83
CA SER A 37 4.00 -5.71 5.01
C SER A 37 3.89 -4.34 5.68
N ARG A 38 3.04 -4.20 6.71
CA ARG A 38 2.76 -2.91 7.39
C ARG A 38 3.54 -2.73 8.69
N VAL A 39 3.84 -3.83 9.39
CA VAL A 39 4.53 -3.81 10.68
C VAL A 39 6.05 -3.69 10.50
N ARG A 40 6.64 -4.38 9.50
CA ARG A 40 8.10 -4.27 9.25
C ARG A 40 8.55 -2.89 8.76
N LEU A 41 7.64 -2.03 8.29
CA LEU A 41 7.93 -0.63 7.94
C LEU A 41 7.85 0.32 9.14
N GLN A 42 7.09 -0.04 10.19
CA GLN A 42 6.95 0.78 11.40
C GLN A 42 8.23 0.80 12.26
N GLU A 43 9.06 -0.23 12.16
CA GLU A 43 10.20 -0.44 13.07
C GLU A 43 11.52 0.15 12.56
N ALA A 44 11.60 0.54 11.29
CA ALA A 44 12.88 0.90 10.69
C ALA A 44 13.28 2.37 10.86
N ASP A 45 12.36 3.32 10.90
CA ASP A 45 12.63 4.73 11.22
C ASP A 45 11.30 5.42 11.49
N SER A 46 11.08 5.97 12.69
CA SER A 46 9.96 6.90 12.91
C SER A 46 10.27 8.19 12.13
N LEU A 47 9.98 8.19 10.83
CA LEU A 47 10.19 9.34 9.94
C LEU A 47 9.44 10.54 10.54
N SER A 48 10.19 11.58 10.88
CA SER A 48 9.60 12.81 11.38
C SER A 48 8.92 13.54 10.23
N LEU A 49 7.86 14.29 10.55
CA LEU A 49 7.24 15.20 9.58
C LEU A 49 8.27 16.13 8.92
N THR A 50 9.28 16.55 9.68
CA THR A 50 10.39 17.36 9.18
C THR A 50 11.19 16.63 8.09
N ASP A 51 11.42 15.33 8.26
CA ASP A 51 12.15 14.51 7.28
C ASP A 51 11.34 14.33 6.00
N ILE A 52 10.02 14.16 6.13
CA ILE A 52 9.10 14.08 4.99
C ILE A 52 9.09 15.40 4.21
N ILE A 53 9.00 16.54 4.91
CA ILE A 53 9.06 17.86 4.27
C ILE A 53 10.41 18.07 3.57
N LEU A 54 11.51 17.62 4.18
CA LEU A 54 12.84 17.72 3.59
C LEU A 54 12.96 16.84 2.34
N ALA A 55 12.53 15.58 2.41
CA ALA A 55 12.52 14.64 1.28
C ALA A 55 11.66 15.18 0.12
N TYR A 56 10.47 15.72 0.42
CA TYR A 56 9.64 16.38 -0.57
C TYR A 56 10.36 17.55 -1.27
N LYS A 57 11.00 18.44 -0.50
CA LYS A 57 11.75 19.57 -1.08
C LYS A 57 12.92 19.11 -1.94
N GLN A 58 13.65 18.09 -1.52
CA GLN A 58 14.74 17.50 -2.29
C GLN A 58 14.23 16.85 -3.57
N SER A 59 13.06 16.21 -3.52
CA SER A 59 12.41 15.64 -4.71
C SER A 59 11.99 16.75 -5.68
N CYS A 60 11.43 17.86 -5.19
CA CYS A 60 11.12 19.01 -6.03
C CYS A 60 12.37 19.57 -6.74
N GLU A 61 13.49 19.68 -6.02
CA GLU A 61 14.76 20.13 -6.61
C GLU A 61 15.26 19.13 -7.68
N LYS A 62 15.21 17.83 -7.38
CA LYS A 62 15.60 16.76 -8.31
C LYS A 62 14.78 16.79 -9.61
N HIS A 63 13.48 17.04 -9.52
CA HIS A 63 12.58 17.09 -10.68
C HIS A 63 12.44 18.52 -11.28
N GLN A 64 13.22 19.48 -10.79
CA GLN A 64 13.24 20.88 -11.25
C GLN A 64 11.88 21.59 -11.18
N VAL A 65 11.06 21.23 -10.19
CA VAL A 65 9.75 21.84 -9.94
C VAL A 65 9.78 22.69 -8.67
N LYS A 66 8.88 23.68 -8.61
CA LYS A 66 8.72 24.48 -7.39
C LYS A 66 7.88 23.70 -6.37
N PRO A 67 8.30 23.64 -5.09
CA PRO A 67 7.49 23.03 -4.05
C PRO A 67 6.11 23.67 -3.97
N ASN A 68 5.07 22.83 -3.90
CA ASN A 68 3.71 23.29 -3.77
C ASN A 68 3.47 23.86 -2.36
N THR A 69 3.12 25.14 -2.27
CA THR A 69 2.93 25.82 -0.98
C THR A 69 1.73 25.26 -0.21
N LYS A 70 0.65 24.90 -0.91
CA LYS A 70 -0.55 24.29 -0.32
C LYS A 70 -0.23 22.91 0.27
N ALA A 71 0.60 22.12 -0.40
CA ALA A 71 1.09 20.85 0.13
C ALA A 71 1.94 21.06 1.39
N LEU A 72 2.89 22.01 1.36
CA LEU A 72 3.77 22.32 2.50
C LEU A 72 2.99 22.81 3.73
N ASP A 73 1.97 23.66 3.54
CA ASP A 73 1.18 24.19 4.64
C ASP A 73 0.24 23.14 5.23
N GLN A 74 -0.25 22.20 4.43
CA GLN A 74 -0.98 21.04 4.94
C GLN A 74 -0.09 20.09 5.72
N LEU A 75 1.13 19.82 5.22
CA LEU A 75 2.10 18.99 5.94
C LEU A 75 2.38 19.56 7.34
N LYS A 76 2.61 20.88 7.46
CA LYS A 76 2.83 21.53 8.77
C LYS A 76 1.66 21.39 9.75
N GLN A 77 0.44 21.15 9.26
CA GLN A 77 -0.75 20.96 10.10
C GLN A 77 -0.90 19.51 10.58
N ILE A 78 -0.15 18.58 10.02
CA ILE A 78 -0.16 17.18 10.46
C ILE A 78 0.52 17.10 11.82
N THR A 79 -0.20 16.63 12.83
CA THR A 79 0.35 16.50 14.20
C THR A 79 1.00 15.13 14.43
N CYS A 80 0.58 14.11 13.68
CA CYS A 80 1.07 12.74 13.83
C CYS A 80 1.08 12.03 12.47
N VAL A 81 2.24 11.51 12.06
CA VAL A 81 2.41 10.77 10.78
C VAL A 81 1.83 9.36 10.86
N THR A 82 1.77 8.78 12.07
CA THR A 82 1.23 7.44 12.29
C THR A 82 -0.30 7.39 12.30
N ASP A 83 -0.95 8.55 12.47
CA ASP A 83 -2.41 8.66 12.33
C ASP A 83 -2.77 9.04 10.89
N ARG A 84 -3.94 8.60 10.43
CA ARG A 84 -4.38 8.86 9.06
C ARG A 84 -4.83 10.32 8.95
N ALA A 85 -4.11 11.11 8.16
CA ALA A 85 -4.48 12.49 7.90
C ALA A 85 -5.81 12.54 7.11
N ARG A 86 -6.75 13.38 7.54
CA ARG A 86 -8.13 13.32 7.00
C ARG A 86 -8.27 13.75 5.54
N CYS A 87 -7.45 14.70 5.07
CA CYS A 87 -7.59 15.23 3.73
C CYS A 87 -6.26 15.83 3.25
N PHE A 88 -5.89 15.53 2.01
CA PHE A 88 -4.85 16.24 1.27
C PHE A 88 -5.49 16.98 0.09
N ASP A 89 -5.57 18.30 0.20
CA ASP A 89 -6.23 19.14 -0.78
C ASP A 89 -5.25 19.77 -1.75
N LEU A 90 -5.35 19.37 -3.02
CA LEU A 90 -4.65 19.94 -4.16
C LEU A 90 -5.64 20.56 -5.15
N SER A 91 -6.85 20.89 -4.70
CA SER A 91 -7.86 21.55 -5.55
C SER A 91 -7.34 22.87 -6.12
N GLY A 92 -7.60 23.09 -7.41
CA GLY A 92 -7.17 24.29 -8.14
C GLY A 92 -5.67 24.39 -8.41
N GLU A 93 -4.87 23.38 -8.04
CA GLU A 93 -3.44 23.35 -8.33
C GLU A 93 -3.20 22.88 -9.77
N ARG A 94 -2.22 23.48 -10.44
CA ARG A 94 -1.72 22.97 -11.73
C ARG A 94 -0.54 22.06 -11.47
N LEU A 95 -0.71 20.78 -11.75
CA LEU A 95 0.26 19.74 -11.47
C LEU A 95 0.75 19.16 -12.80
N ASP A 96 2.02 19.40 -13.10
CA ASP A 96 2.71 18.70 -14.17
C ASP A 96 3.18 17.32 -13.71
N TYR A 97 3.69 16.51 -14.65
CA TYR A 97 4.22 15.17 -14.36
C TYR A 97 5.30 15.21 -13.26
N CYS A 98 6.25 16.13 -13.37
CA CYS A 98 7.35 16.28 -12.41
C CYS A 98 6.87 16.69 -10.99
N SER A 99 5.80 17.47 -10.91
CA SER A 99 5.16 17.86 -9.65
C SER A 99 4.51 16.65 -8.99
N CYS A 100 3.83 15.81 -9.77
CA CYS A 100 3.27 14.54 -9.28
C CYS A 100 4.35 13.57 -8.80
N GLU A 101 5.44 13.40 -9.54
CA GLU A 101 6.61 12.60 -9.12
C GLU A 101 7.19 13.12 -7.80
N SER A 102 7.26 14.44 -7.64
CA SER A 102 7.76 15.04 -6.39
C SER A 102 6.81 14.79 -5.21
N LEU A 103 5.49 14.78 -5.44
CA LEU A 103 4.48 14.53 -4.41
C LEU A 103 4.49 13.08 -3.89
N GLU A 104 5.10 12.13 -4.61
CA GLU A 104 5.22 10.72 -4.19
C GLU A 104 5.84 10.59 -2.79
N GLU A 105 6.85 11.41 -2.47
CA GLU A 105 7.50 11.40 -1.16
C GLU A 105 6.54 11.67 0.00
N ILE A 106 5.52 12.50 -0.23
CA ILE A 106 4.48 12.79 0.76
C ILE A 106 3.52 11.60 0.86
N LEU A 107 3.03 11.12 -0.29
CA LEU A 107 1.99 10.11 -0.37
C LEU A 107 2.44 8.72 0.09
N LYS A 108 3.74 8.41 0.00
CA LYS A 108 4.31 7.17 0.51
C LYS A 108 4.53 7.18 2.03
N SER A 109 4.76 8.36 2.62
CA SER A 109 5.11 8.52 4.03
C SER A 109 3.92 8.91 4.90
N VAL A 110 2.92 9.58 4.35
CA VAL A 110 1.72 10.03 5.06
C VAL A 110 0.49 9.34 4.47
N GLN A 111 -0.31 8.71 5.32
CA GLN A 111 -1.59 8.14 4.89
C GLN A 111 -2.68 9.20 4.93
N PHE A 112 -3.45 9.31 3.85
CA PHE A 112 -4.61 10.19 3.77
C PHE A 112 -5.91 9.40 3.65
N ASP A 113 -6.99 9.90 4.26
CA ASP A 113 -8.35 9.38 4.04
C ASP A 113 -8.89 9.75 2.67
N PHE A 114 -8.58 10.97 2.23
CA PHE A 114 -9.09 11.57 1.02
C PHE A 114 -8.04 12.49 0.40
N ILE A 115 -7.95 12.49 -0.94
CA ILE A 115 -7.13 13.43 -1.71
C ILE A 115 -8.06 14.20 -2.64
N SER A 116 -8.16 15.52 -2.44
CA SER A 116 -8.98 16.40 -3.26
C SER A 116 -8.17 16.91 -4.45
N LEU A 117 -8.56 16.50 -5.66
CA LEU A 117 -8.01 17.00 -6.93
C LEU A 117 -9.04 17.87 -7.69
N GLN A 118 -10.04 18.40 -6.97
CA GLN A 118 -11.13 19.13 -7.62
C GLN A 118 -10.61 20.36 -8.36
N GLY A 119 -10.85 20.43 -9.67
CA GLY A 119 -10.36 21.53 -10.50
C GLY A 119 -8.83 21.62 -10.58
N ALA A 120 -8.10 20.57 -10.20
CA ALA A 120 -6.69 20.49 -10.47
C ALA A 120 -6.47 20.30 -11.98
N GLU A 121 -5.52 21.04 -12.54
CA GLU A 121 -5.11 20.92 -13.94
C GLU A 121 -3.92 19.96 -14.00
N LEU A 122 -4.14 18.77 -14.56
CA LEU A 122 -3.07 17.79 -14.78
C LEU A 122 -2.53 17.94 -16.20
N GLU A 123 -1.22 18.17 -16.34
CA GLU A 123 -0.60 18.18 -17.67
C GLU A 123 -0.48 16.74 -18.20
N GLU A 124 -1.19 16.43 -19.27
CA GLU A 124 -1.12 15.13 -19.93
C GLU A 124 0.12 15.10 -20.83
N ASN A 125 0.99 14.09 -20.65
CA ASN A 125 2.17 13.92 -21.48
C ASN A 125 1.74 13.71 -22.95
N VAL A 126 1.75 14.79 -23.75
CA VAL A 126 1.57 14.71 -25.20
C VAL A 126 2.82 14.06 -25.76
N SER A 127 2.80 12.73 -25.84
CA SER A 127 3.81 11.97 -26.58
C SER A 127 3.73 12.40 -28.05
N ILE A 128 4.76 13.11 -28.52
CA ILE A 128 4.96 13.46 -29.93
C ILE A 128 5.68 12.30 -30.61
#